data_AF-A0A0A9DNS9-F1
#
_entry.id   AF-A0A0A9DNS9-F1
#
_cell.length_a   1.000
_cell.length_b   1.000
_cell.length_c   1.000
_cell.angle_alpha   90.00
_cell.angle_beta   90.00
_cell.angle_gamma   90.00
#
_symmetry.space_group_name_H-M   'P 1'
#
loop_
_entity.id
_entity.type
_entity.pdbx_description
1 polymer ?
#
loop_
_entity_poly.entity_id
_entity_poly.type
_entity_poly.pdbx_seq_one_letter_code
_entity_poly.pdbx_strand_id
1 'polypeptide(L)'
;MGIWKYTIPYRIKIFLWIMLHKKTLTRDQLLKRGWHGDKRCSFCESDESIERLFFQCAVAIHGWNAFVQIGVCNRIPSNLLDWLEGLIVIEESVGRYCGSALLWAIWKWRNSTTFKERHLISLDQIIISTMGYIKLWVVLLRTGKKEKADLMMERLNNHMREHRGDSMALPSTIC
;
A
#
# COMPACT_ATOMS: atom_id res chain seq x y z
N MET A 1 -6.64 -17.05 -9.46
CA MET A 1 -7.02 -15.70 -9.00
C MET A 1 -7.24 -14.77 -10.21
N GLY A 2 -8.39 -14.11 -10.35
CA GLY A 2 -8.67 -13.25 -11.51
C GLY A 2 -8.57 -11.76 -11.20
N ILE A 3 -7.37 -11.18 -11.12
CA ILE A 3 -7.15 -9.72 -10.92
C ILE A 3 -8.01 -8.88 -11.86
N TRP A 4 -8.22 -9.38 -13.08
CA TRP A 4 -9.01 -8.71 -14.11
C TRP A 4 -10.47 -8.45 -13.69
N LYS A 5 -11.01 -9.22 -12.75
CA LYS A 5 -12.36 -9.05 -12.20
C LYS A 5 -12.45 -7.95 -11.13
N TYR A 6 -11.32 -7.39 -10.67
CA TYR A 6 -11.34 -6.40 -9.58
C TYR A 6 -11.89 -5.07 -10.06
N THR A 7 -12.63 -4.38 -9.19
CA THR A 7 -13.22 -3.07 -9.48
C THR A 7 -12.25 -1.94 -9.16
N ILE A 8 -11.09 -1.95 -9.83
CA ILE A 8 -9.99 -0.98 -9.68
C ILE A 8 -9.53 -0.48 -11.06
N PRO A 9 -8.82 0.66 -11.17
CA PRO A 9 -8.36 1.15 -12.46
C PRO A 9 -7.45 0.13 -13.16
N TYR A 10 -7.52 0.08 -14.50
CA TYR A 10 -6.80 -0.91 -15.31
C TYR A 10 -5.28 -0.87 -15.09
N ARG A 11 -4.69 0.33 -14.94
CA ARG A 11 -3.26 0.49 -14.60
C ARG A 11 -2.86 -0.22 -13.31
N ILE A 12 -3.77 -0.31 -12.35
CA ILE A 12 -3.52 -0.95 -11.05
C ILE A 12 -3.63 -2.47 -11.20
N LYS A 13 -4.53 -2.97 -12.06
CA LYS A 13 -4.59 -4.39 -12.42
C LYS A 13 -3.26 -4.85 -13.03
N ILE A 14 -2.71 -4.08 -13.97
CA ILE A 14 -1.40 -4.35 -14.56
C ILE A 14 -0.31 -4.35 -13.48
N PHE A 15 -0.30 -3.34 -12.60
CA PHE A 15 0.67 -3.26 -11.51
C PHE A 15 0.61 -4.50 -10.59
N LEU A 16 -0.57 -4.92 -10.15
CA LEU A 16 -0.74 -6.12 -9.32
C LEU A 16 -0.32 -7.39 -10.07
N TRP A 17 -0.60 -7.48 -11.38
CA TRP A 17 -0.16 -8.59 -12.20
C TRP A 17 1.38 -8.65 -12.29
N ILE A 18 2.05 -7.52 -12.53
CA ILE A 18 3.52 -7.43 -12.52
C ILE A 18 4.09 -7.87 -11.16
N MET A 19 3.43 -7.46 -10.06
CA MET A 19 3.83 -7.81 -8.70
C MET A 19 3.67 -9.30 -8.41
N LEU A 20 2.57 -9.93 -8.87
CA LEU A 20 2.37 -11.38 -8.81
C LEU A 20 3.48 -12.15 -9.53
N HIS A 21 3.91 -11.66 -10.68
CA HIS A 21 4.99 -12.27 -11.45
C HIS A 21 6.39 -11.90 -10.93
N LYS A 22 6.50 -11.22 -9.78
CA LYS A 22 7.75 -10.77 -9.16
C LYS A 22 8.62 -9.91 -10.09
N LYS A 23 7.98 -9.13 -10.98
CA LYS A 23 8.64 -8.28 -11.99
C LYS A 23 8.60 -6.79 -11.69
N THR A 24 8.05 -6.39 -10.54
CA THR A 24 8.02 -4.99 -10.09
C THR A 24 9.44 -4.44 -10.00
N LEU A 25 9.66 -3.19 -10.42
CA LEU A 25 10.98 -2.55 -10.45
C LEU A 25 11.45 -2.11 -9.05
N THR A 26 11.45 -3.03 -8.08
CA THR A 26 12.13 -2.89 -6.79
C THR A 26 13.65 -2.86 -6.98
N ARG A 27 14.41 -2.39 -5.99
CA ARG A 27 15.87 -2.20 -6.14
C ARG A 27 16.58 -3.50 -6.47
N ASP A 28 16.20 -4.63 -5.88
CA ASP A 28 16.72 -5.96 -6.27
C ASP A 28 16.51 -6.28 -7.77
N GLN A 29 15.35 -5.92 -8.33
CA GLN A 29 15.03 -6.15 -9.75
C GLN A 29 15.71 -5.14 -10.67
N LEU A 30 15.92 -3.90 -10.20
CA LEU A 30 16.67 -2.87 -10.93
C LEU A 30 18.16 -3.23 -11.01
N LEU A 31 18.76 -3.69 -9.92
CA LEU A 31 20.15 -4.14 -9.87
C LEU A 31 20.41 -5.28 -10.85
N LYS A 32 19.50 -6.26 -10.92
CA LYS A 32 19.55 -7.36 -11.91
C LYS A 32 19.50 -6.87 -13.37
N ARG A 33 19.06 -5.64 -13.60
CA ARG A 33 18.95 -5.01 -14.93
C ARG A 33 20.04 -3.94 -15.16
N GLY A 34 21.09 -3.92 -14.35
CA GLY A 34 22.22 -3.01 -14.51
C GLY A 34 21.98 -1.59 -14.00
N TRP A 35 21.01 -1.38 -13.11
CA TRP A 35 20.94 -0.13 -12.34
C TRP A 35 22.03 -0.12 -11.27
N HIS A 36 22.69 1.03 -11.06
CA HIS A 36 23.87 1.15 -10.18
C HIS A 36 23.58 1.90 -8.88
N GLY A 37 22.34 1.86 -8.39
CA GLY A 37 21.94 2.55 -7.15
C GLY A 37 22.05 1.69 -5.89
N ASP A 38 21.73 2.30 -4.75
CA ASP A 38 21.68 1.62 -3.46
C ASP A 38 20.61 0.51 -3.46
N LYS A 39 20.94 -0.64 -2.86
CA LYS A 39 20.05 -1.80 -2.70
C LYS A 39 19.07 -1.67 -1.53
N ARG A 40 19.34 -0.79 -0.55
CA ARG A 40 18.51 -0.60 0.65
C ARG A 40 17.10 -0.17 0.29
N CYS A 41 16.11 -0.49 1.10
CA CYS A 41 14.73 -0.05 0.91
C CYS A 41 14.64 1.47 0.99
N SER A 42 13.73 2.06 0.20
CA SER A 42 13.49 3.51 0.26
C SER A 42 12.91 3.99 1.59
N PHE A 43 12.52 3.06 2.47
CA PHE A 43 11.79 3.33 3.71
C PHE A 43 12.40 2.70 4.97
N CYS A 44 13.46 1.90 4.83
CA CYS A 44 14.15 1.26 5.96
C CYS A 44 15.56 0.81 5.56
N GLU A 45 16.37 0.39 6.53
CA GLU A 45 17.79 0.09 6.31
C GLU A 45 18.07 -1.27 5.64
N SER A 46 17.06 -2.13 5.52
CA SER A 46 17.19 -3.47 4.89
C SER A 46 17.09 -3.40 3.36
N ASP A 47 17.67 -4.37 2.65
CA ASP A 47 17.58 -4.48 1.19
C ASP A 47 16.13 -4.51 0.66
N GLU A 48 15.86 -3.78 -0.43
CA GLU A 48 14.52 -3.69 -1.02
C GLU A 48 14.17 -4.94 -1.83
N SER A 49 13.10 -5.62 -1.42
CA SER A 49 12.40 -6.63 -2.22
C SER A 49 10.91 -6.27 -2.32
N ILE A 50 10.14 -7.01 -3.11
CA ILE A 50 8.68 -6.83 -3.18
C ILE A 50 8.06 -7.07 -1.80
N GLU A 51 8.41 -8.15 -1.12
CA GLU A 51 7.88 -8.48 0.20
C GLU A 51 8.28 -7.40 1.23
N ARG A 52 9.55 -6.96 1.21
CA ARG A 52 10.00 -5.91 2.13
C ARG A 52 9.27 -4.59 1.89
N LEU A 53 9.22 -4.13 0.64
CA LEU A 53 8.66 -2.84 0.29
C LEU A 53 7.16 -2.76 0.60
N PHE A 54 6.40 -3.81 0.24
CA PHE A 54 4.95 -3.77 0.29
C PHE A 54 4.33 -4.34 1.56
N PHE A 55 5.09 -5.10 2.37
CA PHE A 55 4.51 -5.84 3.50
C PHE A 55 5.32 -5.79 4.80
N GLN A 56 6.65 -5.67 4.75
CA GLN A 56 7.50 -5.87 5.94
C GLN A 56 8.28 -4.63 6.42
N CYS A 57 8.35 -3.56 5.65
CA CYS A 57 8.99 -2.32 6.12
C CYS A 57 8.05 -1.54 7.04
N ALA A 58 8.60 -0.66 7.89
CA ALA A 58 7.82 0.12 8.86
C ALA A 58 6.67 0.90 8.19
N VAL A 59 6.92 1.44 7.00
CA VAL A 59 5.92 2.16 6.19
C VAL A 59 4.78 1.25 5.73
N ALA A 60 5.08 0.04 5.27
CA ALA A 60 4.07 -0.94 4.88
C ALA A 60 3.29 -1.45 6.09
N ILE A 61 4.00 -1.77 7.18
CA ILE A 61 3.42 -2.24 8.44
C ILE A 61 2.43 -1.20 8.97
N HIS A 62 2.77 0.10 8.97
CA HIS A 62 1.86 1.17 9.39
C HIS A 62 0.55 1.16 8.60
N GLY A 63 0.64 1.13 7.26
CA GLY A 63 -0.53 1.13 6.39
C GLY A 63 -1.41 -0.12 6.55
N TRP A 64 -0.81 -1.31 6.63
CA TRP A 64 -1.55 -2.55 6.84
C TRP A 64 -2.13 -2.64 8.25
N ASN A 65 -1.42 -2.16 9.27
CA ASN A 65 -1.92 -2.11 10.64
C ASN A 65 -3.16 -1.24 10.72
N ALA A 66 -3.18 -0.07 10.08
CA ALA A 66 -4.39 0.76 10.00
C ALA A 66 -5.58 -0.04 9.43
N PHE A 67 -5.37 -0.83 8.37
CA PHE A 67 -6.41 -1.69 7.79
C PHE A 67 -6.85 -2.83 8.70
N VAL A 68 -5.96 -3.35 9.55
CA VAL A 68 -6.33 -4.31 10.60
C VAL A 68 -7.21 -3.63 11.65
N GLN A 69 -6.80 -2.47 12.16
CA GLN A 69 -7.53 -1.73 13.19
C GLN A 69 -8.94 -1.33 12.76
N ILE A 70 -9.15 -1.00 11.48
CA ILE A 70 -10.47 -0.65 10.95
C ILE A 70 -11.30 -1.85 10.45
N GLY A 71 -10.77 -3.07 10.59
CA GLY A 71 -11.44 -4.31 10.24
C GLY A 71 -11.49 -4.64 8.75
N VAL A 72 -10.63 -4.06 7.92
CA VAL A 72 -10.49 -4.43 6.49
C VAL A 72 -9.77 -5.77 6.36
N CYS A 73 -8.71 -5.96 7.15
CA CYS A 73 -7.91 -7.17 7.22
C CYS A 73 -7.95 -7.79 8.62
N ASN A 74 -7.83 -9.11 8.74
CA ASN A 74 -7.74 -9.79 10.04
C ASN A 74 -6.35 -9.67 10.68
N ARG A 75 -5.30 -9.60 9.86
CA ARG A 75 -3.90 -9.40 10.27
C ARG A 75 -3.11 -8.73 9.15
N ILE A 76 -1.90 -8.30 9.47
CA ILE A 76 -0.95 -7.75 8.50
C ILE A 76 -0.56 -8.88 7.53
N PRO A 77 -0.70 -8.68 6.21
CA PRO A 77 -0.24 -9.65 5.23
C PRO A 77 1.28 -9.72 5.19
N SER A 78 1.83 -10.92 5.06
CA SER A 78 3.27 -11.17 4.95
C SER A 78 3.80 -11.03 3.52
N ASN A 79 2.93 -11.25 2.53
CA ASN A 79 3.23 -11.15 1.10
C ASN A 79 1.94 -10.99 0.27
N LEU A 80 2.09 -10.87 -1.05
CA LEU A 80 0.98 -10.64 -1.98
C LEU A 80 -0.03 -11.80 -2.03
N LEU A 81 0.42 -13.06 -2.01
CA LEU A 81 -0.48 -14.21 -2.02
C LEU A 81 -1.29 -14.27 -0.73
N ASP A 82 -0.62 -14.05 0.39
CA ASP A 82 -1.23 -14.00 1.72
C ASP A 82 -2.36 -12.96 1.77
N TRP A 83 -2.13 -11.74 1.27
CA TRP A 83 -3.18 -10.72 1.17
C TRP A 83 -4.33 -11.14 0.24
N LEU A 84 -4.02 -11.77 -0.89
CA LEU A 84 -4.98 -12.13 -1.92
C LEU A 84 -5.92 -13.27 -1.51
N GLU A 85 -5.42 -14.24 -0.73
CA GLU A 85 -6.04 -15.55 -0.53
C GLU A 85 -6.94 -15.69 0.70
N GLY A 86 -6.92 -14.77 1.67
CA GLY A 86 -7.79 -15.01 2.84
C GLY A 86 -7.78 -14.01 3.99
N LEU A 87 -7.19 -12.83 3.84
CA LEU A 87 -7.08 -11.89 4.96
C LEU A 87 -8.19 -10.84 4.99
N ILE A 88 -9.04 -10.78 3.96
CA ILE A 88 -10.07 -9.76 3.84
C ILE A 88 -11.30 -10.18 4.63
N VAL A 89 -11.62 -9.40 5.67
CA VAL A 89 -12.74 -9.66 6.59
C VAL A 89 -14.04 -9.04 6.07
N ILE A 90 -13.93 -7.93 5.36
CA ILE A 90 -15.08 -7.28 4.72
C ILE A 90 -15.43 -7.98 3.40
N GLU A 91 -16.39 -7.40 2.68
CA GLU A 91 -16.66 -7.84 1.32
C GLU A 91 -15.36 -7.85 0.49
N GLU A 92 -15.00 -9.02 -0.02
CA GLU A 92 -13.72 -9.32 -0.66
C GLU A 92 -13.35 -8.28 -1.75
N SER A 93 -14.35 -7.80 -2.49
CA SER A 93 -14.16 -6.82 -3.55
C SER A 93 -13.78 -5.43 -3.03
N VAL A 94 -14.31 -5.02 -1.86
CA VAL A 94 -14.00 -3.75 -1.20
C VAL A 94 -12.65 -3.83 -0.50
N GLY A 95 -12.33 -4.96 0.15
CA GLY A 95 -11.00 -5.14 0.76
C GLY A 95 -9.88 -5.18 -0.28
N ARG A 96 -10.10 -5.85 -1.43
CA ARG A 96 -9.17 -5.83 -2.56
C ARG A 96 -8.98 -4.42 -3.12
N TYR A 97 -10.08 -3.67 -3.20
CA TYR A 97 -10.06 -2.29 -3.65
C TYR A 97 -9.21 -1.40 -2.72
N CYS A 98 -9.45 -1.44 -1.39
CA CYS A 98 -8.69 -0.68 -0.41
C CYS A 98 -7.21 -1.11 -0.37
N GLY A 99 -6.92 -2.42 -0.32
CA GLY A 99 -5.55 -2.94 -0.35
C GLY A 99 -4.79 -2.58 -1.62
N SER A 100 -5.47 -2.56 -2.77
CA SER A 100 -4.87 -2.09 -4.03
C SER A 100 -4.49 -0.62 -3.97
N ALA A 101 -5.29 0.22 -3.29
CA ALA A 101 -5.00 1.63 -3.09
C ALA A 101 -3.76 1.83 -2.19
N LEU A 102 -3.63 1.04 -1.12
CA LEU A 102 -2.46 1.06 -0.24
C LEU A 102 -1.18 0.65 -0.97
N LEU A 103 -1.21 -0.49 -1.66
CA LEU A 103 -0.08 -0.98 -2.45
C LEU A 103 0.35 0.05 -3.50
N TRP A 104 -0.61 0.70 -4.15
CA TRP A 104 -0.33 1.76 -5.10
C TRP A 104 0.27 3.01 -4.45
N ALA A 105 -0.23 3.42 -3.26
CA ALA A 105 0.34 4.53 -2.51
C ALA A 105 1.80 4.28 -2.15
N ILE A 106 2.11 3.10 -1.59
CA ILE A 106 3.48 2.68 -1.27
C ILE A 106 4.37 2.76 -2.52
N TRP A 107 3.93 2.20 -3.65
CA TRP A 107 4.68 2.23 -4.90
C TRP A 107 4.97 3.65 -5.39
N LYS A 108 3.97 4.55 -5.29
CA LYS A 108 4.09 5.93 -5.74
C LYS A 108 5.02 6.75 -4.86
N TRP A 109 4.99 6.55 -3.55
CA TRP A 109 5.95 7.15 -2.63
C TRP A 109 7.35 6.63 -2.89
N ARG A 110 7.54 5.31 -2.97
CA ARG A 110 8.85 4.70 -3.21
C ARG A 110 9.51 5.22 -4.48
N ASN A 111 8.76 5.30 -5.58
CA ASN A 111 9.31 5.84 -6.83
C ASN A 111 9.64 7.33 -6.75
N SER A 112 8.88 8.10 -5.97
CA SER A 112 9.18 9.51 -5.76
C SER A 112 10.42 9.69 -4.89
N THR A 113 10.63 8.82 -3.90
CA THR A 113 11.85 8.81 -3.07
C THR A 113 13.07 8.38 -3.88
N THR A 114 12.96 7.32 -4.70
CA THR A 114 14.10 6.81 -5.48
C THR A 114 14.48 7.70 -6.67
N PHE A 115 13.52 8.35 -7.33
CA PHE A 115 13.79 9.06 -8.60
C PHE A 115 13.50 10.56 -8.59
N LYS A 116 12.94 11.10 -7.50
CA LYS A 116 12.54 12.50 -7.39
C LYS A 116 12.88 13.14 -6.04
N GLU A 117 13.69 12.47 -5.21
CA GLU A 117 14.17 12.95 -3.90
C GLU A 117 13.03 13.45 -3.00
N ARG A 118 11.84 12.85 -3.12
CA ARG A 118 10.69 13.16 -2.26
C ARG A 118 10.58 12.10 -1.18
N HIS A 119 10.90 12.49 0.05
CA HIS A 119 10.88 11.63 1.21
C HIS A 119 9.55 11.75 1.97
N LEU A 120 9.19 10.69 2.68
CA LEU A 120 8.11 10.73 3.66
C LEU A 120 8.59 11.54 4.87
N ILE A 121 7.76 12.49 5.31
CA ILE A 121 7.94 13.27 6.52
C ILE A 121 7.30 12.52 7.71
N SER A 122 6.20 11.81 7.46
CA SER A 122 5.49 10.99 8.44
C SER A 122 4.89 9.75 7.77
N LEU A 123 4.78 8.66 8.52
CA LEU A 123 4.11 7.43 8.11
C LEU A 123 2.65 7.67 7.67
N ASP A 124 2.00 8.67 8.27
CA ASP A 124 0.61 9.06 8.01
C ASP A 124 0.37 9.52 6.56
N GLN A 125 1.42 9.99 5.87
CA GLN A 125 1.32 10.36 4.46
C GLN A 125 0.95 9.17 3.56
N ILE A 126 1.30 7.93 3.96
CA ILE A 126 0.84 6.73 3.26
C ILE A 126 -0.67 6.56 3.40
N ILE A 127 -1.20 6.72 4.60
CA ILE A 127 -2.64 6.56 4.85
C ILE A 127 -3.41 7.66 4.12
N ILE A 128 -2.96 8.92 4.21
CA ILE A 128 -3.54 10.06 3.49
C ILE A 128 -3.55 9.80 1.97
N SER A 129 -2.44 9.31 1.41
CA SER A 129 -2.35 8.99 -0.02
C SER A 129 -3.27 7.84 -0.41
N THR A 130 -3.36 6.82 0.44
CA THR A 130 -4.26 5.67 0.26
C THR A 130 -5.71 6.12 0.22
N MET A 131 -6.12 6.97 1.17
CA MET A 131 -7.45 7.58 1.23
C MET A 131 -7.73 8.42 -0.03
N GLY A 132 -6.73 9.16 -0.53
CA GLY A 132 -6.83 9.88 -1.79
C GLY A 132 -7.16 8.98 -2.97
N TYR A 133 -6.52 7.80 -3.07
CA TYR A 133 -6.81 6.82 -4.13
C TYR A 133 -8.17 6.13 -3.94
N ILE A 134 -8.54 5.78 -2.70
CA ILE A 134 -9.87 5.25 -2.36
C ILE A 134 -10.97 6.23 -2.78
N LYS A 135 -10.78 7.54 -2.53
CA LYS A 135 -11.73 8.56 -2.98
C LYS A 135 -11.74 8.69 -4.50
N LEU A 136 -10.57 8.68 -5.14
CA LEU A 136 -10.46 8.84 -6.59
C LEU A 136 -11.11 7.68 -7.35
N TRP A 137 -11.02 6.45 -6.85
CA TRP A 137 -11.51 5.27 -7.56
C TRP A 137 -12.96 4.92 -7.22
N VAL A 138 -13.61 5.67 -6.31
CA VAL A 138 -14.93 5.33 -5.77
C VAL A 138 -16.00 5.27 -6.86
N VAL A 139 -15.82 6.07 -7.93
CA VAL A 139 -16.68 6.11 -9.13
C VAL A 139 -16.76 4.76 -9.86
N LEU A 140 -15.79 3.86 -9.65
CA LEU A 140 -15.80 2.52 -10.24
C LEU A 140 -16.75 1.56 -9.51
N LEU A 141 -17.12 1.86 -8.26
CA LEU A 141 -17.93 0.99 -7.42
C LEU A 141 -19.44 1.19 -7.68
N ARG A 142 -20.21 0.09 -7.60
CA ARG A 142 -21.68 0.14 -7.56
C ARG A 142 -22.16 0.68 -6.20
N THR A 143 -23.37 1.21 -6.12
CA THR A 143 -23.94 1.91 -4.93
C THR A 143 -23.68 1.18 -3.61
N GLY A 144 -24.06 -0.09 -3.47
CA GLY A 144 -23.85 -0.82 -2.21
C GLY A 144 -22.37 -1.09 -1.83
N LYS A 145 -21.45 -1.07 -2.80
CA LYS A 145 -20.00 -1.16 -2.54
C LYS A 145 -19.39 0.21 -2.22
N LYS A 146 -19.97 1.27 -2.79
CA LYS A 146 -19.58 2.66 -2.51
C LYS A 146 -19.85 3.00 -1.05
N GLU A 147 -21.02 2.67 -0.52
CA GLU A 147 -21.35 2.88 0.91
C GLU A 147 -20.33 2.19 1.83
N LYS A 148 -19.93 0.95 1.51
CA LYS A 148 -18.90 0.23 2.26
C LYS A 148 -17.53 0.92 2.16
N ALA A 149 -17.15 1.40 0.98
CA ALA A 149 -15.89 2.14 0.81
C ALA A 149 -15.90 3.49 1.55
N ASP A 150 -17.03 4.19 1.57
CA ASP A 150 -17.22 5.43 2.31
C ASP A 150 -17.14 5.19 3.82
N LEU A 151 -17.75 4.10 4.32
CA LEU A 151 -17.59 3.66 5.71
C LEU A 151 -16.12 3.35 6.06
N MET A 152 -15.36 2.71 5.16
CA MET A 152 -13.93 2.48 5.39
C MET A 152 -13.14 3.78 5.44
N MET A 153 -13.50 4.76 4.59
CA MET A 153 -12.90 6.10 4.61
C MET A 153 -13.16 6.82 5.93
N GLU A 154 -14.38 6.72 6.46
CA GLU A 154 -14.73 7.28 7.77
C GLU A 154 -13.90 6.65 8.89
N ARG A 155 -13.81 5.32 8.92
CA ARG A 155 -12.99 4.60 9.91
C ARG A 155 -11.51 4.97 9.83
N LEU A 156 -10.94 5.10 8.62
CA LEU A 156 -9.57 5.58 8.44
C LEU A 156 -9.40 7.00 8.98
N ASN A 157 -10.34 7.91 8.71
CA ASN A 157 -10.28 9.27 9.26
C ASN A 157 -10.28 9.27 10.78
N ASN A 158 -11.13 8.45 11.41
CA ASN A 158 -11.19 8.36 12.87
C ASN A 158 -9.90 7.79 13.46
N HIS A 159 -9.39 6.70 12.88
CA HIS A 159 -8.10 6.12 13.26
C HIS A 159 -6.96 7.15 13.19
N MET A 160 -6.90 7.93 12.11
CA MET A 160 -5.89 8.98 11.91
C MET A 160 -6.04 10.16 12.89
N ARG A 161 -7.26 10.44 13.38
CA ARG A 161 -7.50 11.50 14.37
C ARG A 161 -7.06 11.06 15.77
N GLU A 162 -7.35 9.82 16.12
CA GLU A 162 -7.00 9.22 17.41
C GLU A 162 -5.47 9.13 17.60
N HIS A 163 -4.73 8.86 16.53
CA HIS A 163 -3.28 8.63 16.57
C HIS A 163 -2.46 9.85 16.08
N ARG A 164 -3.11 11.00 15.86
CA ARG A 164 -2.46 12.23 15.32
C ARG A 164 -1.36 12.79 16.23
N GLY A 165 -1.38 12.45 17.52
CA GLY A 165 -0.36 12.81 18.50
C GLY A 165 0.84 11.86 18.56
N ASP A 166 0.70 10.65 17.98
CA ASP A 166 1.70 9.58 18.05
C ASP A 166 2.49 9.44 16.74
N SER A 167 2.38 10.40 15.82
CA SER A 167 3.04 10.36 14.52
C SER A 167 4.55 10.13 14.69
N MET A 168 4.99 8.88 14.50
CA MET A 168 6.41 8.54 14.51
C MET A 168 7.08 9.30 13.37
N ALA A 169 7.92 10.27 13.73
CA ALA A 169 8.91 10.79 12.81
C ALA A 169 9.73 9.60 12.30
N LEU A 170 9.87 9.50 10.98
CA LEU A 170 10.79 8.51 10.41
C LEU A 170 12.20 8.83 10.95
N PRO A 171 12.96 7.83 11.45
CA PRO A 171 14.30 8.07 11.96
C PRO A 171 15.11 8.87 10.94
N SER A 172 15.84 9.88 11.43
CA SER A 172 16.61 10.85 10.62
C SER A 172 17.66 10.22 9.70
N THR A 173 17.87 8.92 9.78
CA THR A 173 18.76 8.12 8.94
C THR A 173 18.14 7.66 7.61
N ILE A 174 16.88 8.02 7.30
CA ILE A 174 16.15 7.60 6.07
C ILE A 174 16.25 8.66 4.92
N CYS A 175 16.99 9.75 5.11
CA CYS A 175 17.37 10.66 4.02
C CYS A 175 18.77 10.35 3.50
#